data_AF-A0A2N1CYS0-F1
#
_entry.id   AF-A0A2N1CYS0-F1
#
_cell.length_a   1.000
_cell.length_b   1.000
_cell.length_c   1.000
_cell.angle_alpha   90.00
_cell.angle_beta   90.00
_cell.angle_gamma   90.00
#
_symmetry.space_group_name_H-M   'P 1'
#
loop_
_entity.id
_entity.type
_entity.pdbx_description
1 polymer ?
#
loop_
_entity_poly.entity_id
_entity_poly.type
_entity_poly.pdbx_seq_one_letter_code
_entity_poly.pdbx_strand_id
1 'polypeptide(L)'
;MEERLRSLVRHLGATNLTETTAITERKRWQTIATNRKVKARIEDMEELLKAFPQYELWLWLWLWLWLWLWKGEADPSKGQVSPGYEEAHSNLPSQNAG
;
A
#
# COMPACT_ATOMS: atom_id res chain seq x y z
N MET A 1 -3.25 0.09 -7.55
CA MET A 1 -2.73 -0.81 -6.49
C MET A 1 -1.63 -1.70 -7.06
N GLU A 2 -1.93 -2.43 -8.13
CA GLU A 2 -0.97 -3.34 -8.75
C GLU A 2 0.38 -2.70 -9.10
N GLU A 3 0.43 -1.54 -9.75
CA GLU A 3 1.72 -0.93 -10.15
C GLU A 3 2.65 -0.65 -8.96
N ARG A 4 2.10 -0.32 -7.78
CA ARG A 4 2.89 -0.12 -6.56
C ARG A 4 3.47 -1.43 -6.04
N LEU A 5 2.65 -2.49 -6.00
CA LEU A 5 3.13 -3.83 -5.66
C LEU A 5 4.21 -4.29 -6.65
N ARG A 6 4.03 -4.07 -7.96
CA ARG A 6 5.04 -4.40 -8.98
C ARG A 6 6.33 -3.62 -8.77
N SER A 7 6.22 -2.33 -8.44
CA SER A 7 7.37 -1.49 -8.11
C SER A 7 8.14 -2.05 -6.92
N LEU A 8 7.42 -2.50 -5.89
CA LEU A 8 8.03 -3.05 -4.68
C LEU A 8 8.69 -4.41 -4.95
N VAL A 9 8.04 -5.28 -5.73
CA VAL A 9 8.62 -6.56 -6.16
C VAL A 9 9.88 -6.37 -7.01
N ARG A 10 9.92 -5.34 -7.88
CA ARG A 10 11.12 -4.98 -8.64
C ARG A 10 12.24 -4.45 -7.75
N HIS A 11 11.89 -3.68 -6.73
CA HIS A 11 12.85 -3.11 -5.79
C HIS A 11 13.46 -4.18 -4.88
N LEU A 12 12.64 -5.08 -4.32
CA LEU A 12 13.07 -6.16 -3.44
C LEU A 12 13.80 -7.28 -4.19
N GLY A 13 13.40 -7.51 -5.44
CA GLY A 13 13.97 -8.54 -6.30
C GLY A 13 13.37 -9.93 -6.04
N ALA A 14 13.17 -10.67 -7.12
CA ALA A 14 12.51 -11.99 -7.06
C ALA A 14 13.29 -13.03 -6.24
N THR A 15 14.62 -12.95 -6.16
CA THR A 15 15.45 -13.88 -5.38
C THR A 15 15.26 -13.67 -3.87
N ASN A 16 15.35 -12.42 -3.41
CA ASN A 16 15.14 -12.08 -2.00
C ASN A 16 13.72 -12.49 -1.55
N LEU A 17 12.71 -12.24 -2.39
CA LEU A 17 11.33 -12.63 -2.10
C LEU A 17 11.16 -14.15 -1.95
N THR A 18 11.86 -14.97 -2.76
CA THR A 18 11.80 -16.44 -2.60
C THR A 18 12.48 -16.96 -1.34
N GLU A 19 13.44 -16.21 -0.80
CA GLU A 19 14.18 -16.59 0.42
C GLU A 19 13.47 -16.15 1.70
N THR A 20 12.66 -15.09 1.61
CA THR A 20 12.04 -14.43 2.78
C THR A 20 10.54 -14.67 2.92
N THR A 21 9.86 -15.07 1.84
CA THR A 21 8.41 -15.37 1.85
C THR A 21 8.15 -16.87 1.75
N ALA A 22 6.93 -17.32 2.09
CA ALA A 22 6.55 -18.70 1.86
C ALA A 22 6.42 -19.05 0.36
N ILE A 23 6.35 -18.05 -0.53
CA ILE A 23 6.28 -18.22 -1.97
C ILE A 23 7.70 -18.38 -2.54
N THR A 24 8.13 -19.63 -2.66
CA THR A 24 9.45 -20.02 -3.19
C THR A 24 9.53 -19.96 -4.72
N GLU A 25 8.40 -19.76 -5.40
CA GLU A 25 8.31 -19.70 -6.85
C GLU A 25 8.87 -18.37 -7.41
N ARG A 26 10.16 -18.34 -7.76
CA ARG A 26 10.79 -17.15 -8.37
C ARG A 26 10.05 -16.62 -9.60
N LYS A 27 9.50 -17.53 -10.40
CA LYS A 27 8.71 -17.21 -11.60
C LYS A 27 7.44 -16.43 -11.27
N ARG A 28 6.82 -16.68 -10.11
CA ARG A 28 5.64 -15.93 -9.63
C ARG A 28 6.00 -14.46 -9.44
N TRP A 29 7.07 -14.19 -8.69
CA TRP A 29 7.57 -12.82 -8.44
C TRP A 29 8.00 -12.12 -9.73
N GLN A 30 8.67 -12.81 -10.66
CA GLN A 30 9.00 -12.26 -11.97
C GLN A 30 7.76 -11.91 -12.79
N THR A 31 6.72 -12.75 -12.73
CA THR A 31 5.45 -12.50 -13.44
C THR A 31 4.74 -11.29 -12.85
N ILE A 32 4.70 -11.16 -11.52
CA ILE A 32 4.18 -9.97 -10.85
C ILE A 32 5.00 -8.75 -11.26
N ALA A 33 6.32 -8.80 -11.30
CA ALA A 33 7.15 -7.65 -11.68
C ALA A 33 6.93 -7.15 -13.12
N THR A 34 6.69 -8.07 -14.07
CA THR A 34 6.80 -7.78 -15.52
C THR A 34 5.48 -7.89 -16.28
N ASN A 35 4.61 -8.85 -15.95
CA ASN A 35 3.43 -9.15 -16.75
C ASN A 35 2.19 -8.39 -16.26
N ARG A 36 1.92 -7.24 -16.89
CA ARG A 36 0.76 -6.37 -16.56
C ARG A 36 -0.61 -7.02 -16.74
N LYS A 37 -0.71 -8.14 -17.47
CA LYS A 37 -1.97 -8.87 -17.65
C LYS A 37 -2.31 -9.77 -16.45
N VAL A 38 -1.32 -10.11 -15.63
CA VAL A 38 -1.50 -10.99 -14.47
C VAL A 38 -1.74 -10.14 -13.23
N LYS A 39 -2.91 -10.27 -12.62
CA LYS A 39 -3.20 -9.63 -11.34
C LYS A 39 -2.47 -10.35 -10.21
N ALA A 40 -1.97 -9.59 -9.24
CA ALA A 40 -1.46 -10.17 -8.00
C ALA A 40 -2.63 -10.72 -7.18
N ARG A 41 -2.39 -11.84 -6.51
CA ARG A 41 -3.32 -12.39 -5.52
C ARG A 41 -3.19 -11.61 -4.22
N ILE A 42 -4.23 -11.73 -3.38
CA ILE A 42 -4.17 -11.26 -2.00
C ILE A 42 -3.04 -11.96 -1.26
N GLU A 43 -2.90 -13.27 -1.42
CA GLU A 43 -1.82 -14.10 -0.85
C GLU A 43 -0.41 -13.56 -1.19
N ASP A 44 -0.17 -13.12 -2.44
CA ASP A 44 1.14 -12.58 -2.82
C ASP A 44 1.45 -11.29 -2.05
N MET A 45 0.41 -10.51 -1.73
CA MET A 45 0.54 -9.25 -1.00
C MET A 45 0.72 -9.51 0.50
N GLU A 46 -0.04 -10.45 1.07
CA GLU A 46 0.07 -10.85 2.48
C GLU A 46 1.44 -11.42 2.81
N GLU A 47 1.96 -12.34 1.98
CA GLU A 47 3.28 -12.93 2.17
C GLU A 47 4.39 -11.87 2.05
N LEU A 48 4.26 -10.94 1.11
CA LEU A 48 5.20 -9.83 0.97
C LEU A 48 5.17 -8.92 2.20
N LEU A 49 4.00 -8.56 2.71
CA LEU A 49 3.87 -7.66 3.86
C LEU A 49 4.33 -8.33 5.16
N LYS A 50 4.12 -9.64 5.29
CA LYS A 50 4.62 -10.43 6.40
C LYS A 50 6.15 -10.47 6.44
N ALA A 51 6.80 -10.59 5.27
CA ALA A 51 8.26 -10.59 5.16
C ALA A 51 8.87 -9.18 5.26
N PHE A 52 8.13 -8.14 4.83
CA PHE A 52 8.61 -6.77 4.78
C PHE A 52 7.59 -5.78 5.38
N PRO A 53 7.34 -5.82 6.70
CA PRO A 53 6.34 -4.99 7.37
C PRO A 53 6.63 -3.48 7.26
N GLN A 54 7.89 -3.08 7.02
CA GLN A 54 8.25 -1.67 6.81
C GLN A 54 7.57 -1.02 5.61
N TYR A 55 7.10 -1.80 4.63
CA TYR A 55 6.37 -1.27 3.47
C TYR A 55 4.86 -1.29 3.67
N GLU A 56 4.37 -1.88 4.76
CA GLU A 56 2.95 -1.99 5.06
C GLU A 56 2.28 -0.62 5.04
N LEU A 57 2.76 0.31 5.88
CA LEU A 57 2.20 1.66 5.96
C LEU A 57 2.18 2.37 4.60
N TRP A 58 3.27 2.26 3.83
CA TRP A 58 3.35 2.88 2.49
C TRP A 58 2.34 2.29 1.50
N LEU A 59 2.13 0.97 1.55
CA LEU A 59 1.23 0.24 0.67
C LEU A 59 -0.24 0.51 1.04
N TRP A 60 -0.56 0.52 2.34
CA TRP A 60 -1.89 0.81 2.87
C TRP A 60 -2.29 2.28 2.73
N LEU A 61 -1.40 3.23 3.02
CA LEU A 61 -1.67 4.65 2.81
C LEU A 61 -2.07 4.93 1.36
N TRP A 62 -1.45 4.24 0.40
CA TRP A 62 -1.79 4.39 -1.01
C TRP A 62 -3.14 3.74 -1.36
N LEU A 63 -3.44 2.56 -0.83
CA LEU A 63 -4.74 1.91 -1.01
C LEU A 63 -5.86 2.78 -0.40
N TRP A 64 -5.59 3.35 0.78
CA TRP A 64 -6.50 4.21 1.52
C TRP A 64 -6.74 5.53 0.79
N LEU A 65 -5.68 6.19 0.28
CA LEU A 65 -5.79 7.37 -0.57
C LEU A 65 -6.57 7.08 -1.86
N TRP A 66 -6.35 5.92 -2.48
CA TRP A 66 -7.08 5.51 -3.68
C TRP A 66 -8.58 5.31 -3.38
N LEU A 67 -8.93 4.68 -2.26
CA LEU A 67 -10.32 4.56 -1.81
C LEU A 67 -10.93 5.94 -1.55
N TRP A 68 -10.19 6.85 -0.91
CA TRP A 68 -10.65 8.21 -0.64
C TRP A 68 -10.92 9.00 -1.92
N LEU A 69 -9.98 9.00 -2.87
CA LEU A 69 -10.12 9.70 -4.15
C LEU A 69 -11.20 9.09 -5.05
N TRP A 70 -11.39 7.77 -5.02
CA TRP A 70 -12.30 7.07 -5.93
C TRP A 70 -13.72 6.94 -5.38
N LYS A 71 -13.87 6.70 -4.07
CA LYS A 71 -15.18 6.46 -3.44
C LYS A 71 -15.73 7.68 -2.70
N GLY A 72 -14.89 8.68 -2.38
CA GLY A 72 -15.31 9.87 -1.64
C GLY A 72 -15.78 9.61 -0.20
N GLU A 73 -15.58 8.39 0.31
CA GLU A 73 -16.14 7.95 1.59
C GLU A 73 -14.99 7.74 2.58
N ALA A 74 -14.72 8.79 3.36
CA ALA A 74 -14.04 8.64 4.65
C ALA A 74 -15.12 8.32 5.69
N ASP A 75 -14.84 7.37 6.58
CA ASP A 75 -15.65 7.14 7.77
C ASP A 75 -14.90 7.66 9.01
N PRO A 76 -15.11 8.94 9.40
CA PRO A 76 -14.42 9.55 10.54
C PRO A 76 -14.74 8.84 11.85
N SER A 77 -15.86 8.13 11.94
CA SER A 77 -16.28 7.41 13.15
C SER A 77 -15.38 6.22 13.47
N LYS A 78 -14.57 5.76 12.50
CA LYS A 78 -13.57 4.69 12.65
C LYS A 78 -12.13 5.20 12.73
N GLY A 79 -11.92 6.51 12.90
CA GLY A 79 -10.58 7.12 12.98
C GLY A 79 -9.86 7.18 11.62
N GLN A 80 -10.59 7.08 10.50
CA GLN A 80 -10.01 7.22 9.17
C GLN A 80 -9.93 8.69 8.77
N VAL A 81 -8.74 9.27 8.86
CA VAL A 81 -8.44 10.66 8.47
C VAL A 81 -7.34 10.67 7.41
N SER A 82 -7.42 11.61 6.46
CA SER A 82 -6.40 11.72 5.43
C SER A 82 -5.25 12.59 5.90
N PRO A 83 -4.02 12.31 5.43
CA PRO A 83 -2.90 13.23 5.68
C PRO A 83 -3.21 14.65 5.20
N GLY A 84 -4.01 14.83 4.13
CA GLY A 84 -4.49 16.15 3.70
C GLY A 84 -5.53 16.78 4.64
N TYR A 85 -6.30 15.99 5.39
CA TYR A 85 -7.19 16.47 6.45
C TYR A 85 -6.42 16.80 7.72
N GLU A 86 -5.42 15.99 8.11
CA GLU A 86 -4.50 16.30 9.21
C GLU A 86 -3.68 17.57 8.92
N GLU A 87 -3.17 17.72 7.70
CA GLU A 87 -2.40 18.88 7.26
C GLU A 87 -3.28 20.13 7.13
N ALA A 88 -4.55 19.99 6.71
CA ALA A 88 -5.51 21.10 6.73
C ALA A 88 -5.97 21.47 8.15
N HIS A 89 -6.13 20.50 9.06
CA HIS A 89 -6.57 20.73 10.44
C HIS A 89 -5.43 21.26 11.34
N SER A 90 -4.19 20.81 11.11
CA SER A 90 -2.99 21.31 11.79
C SER A 90 -2.57 22.71 11.31
N ASN A 91 -3.02 23.14 10.13
CA ASN A 91 -2.75 24.48 9.57
C ASN A 91 -3.93 25.44 9.72
N LEU A 92 -5.00 25.07 10.42
CA LEU A 92 -5.99 26.06 10.86
C LEU A 92 -5.33 26.90 11.96
N PRO A 93 -5.10 28.21 11.76
CA PRO A 93 -4.78 29.08 12.89
C PRO A 93 -5.91 28.92 13.90
N SER A 94 -5.58 28.82 15.19
CA SER A 94 -6.55 28.77 16.27
C SER A 94 -7.57 29.90 16.06
N GLN A 95 -8.75 29.59 15.54
CA GLN A 95 -9.87 30.52 15.56
C GLN A 95 -10.36 30.51 17.01
N ASN A 96 -9.72 31.35 17.82
CA ASN A 96 -10.38 31.94 18.97
C ASN A 96 -11.51 32.80 18.40
N ALA A 97 -12.67 32.18 18.14
CA ALA A 97 -13.92 32.90 18.21
C ALA A 97 -14.16 33.15 19.69
N GLY A 98 -13.90 34.39 20.11
CA GLY A 98 -14.20 34.88 21.46
C GLY A 98 -15.70 34.90 21.75
#